data_AF-F3FQ20-F1
#
_entry.id   AF-F3FQ20-F1
#
_cell.length_a   1.000
_cell.length_b   1.000
_cell.length_c   1.000
_cell.angle_alpha   90.00
_cell.angle_beta   90.00
_cell.angle_gamma   90.00
#
_symmetry.space_group_name_H-M   'P 1'
#
loop_
_entity.id
_entity.type
_entity.pdbx_description
1 polymer ?
#
loop_
_entity_poly.entity_id
_entity_poly.type
_entity_poly.pdbx_seq_one_letter_code
_entity_poly.pdbx_strand_id
1 'polypeptide(L)'
;MSTHHQADKTPTPRYKPYKGAAGGWGALISVTQHWLGSDNALKNLRMMLKTNQNGGFDCPGCAWGDSPESGMVKFCENGAKAVNWEATKRRVDPAFFARYSVSSLMEQSDYWLEYQGRLTEPMTYDAETDRYKPISWDNAFALIAKHLKNLPSPNGREFYTSGRASNEAAYLYQLFVRA
;
A
#
# COMPACT_ATOMS: atom_id res chain seq x y z
N MET A 1 -17.55 -14.44 -12.08
CA MET A 1 -16.51 -14.78 -11.07
C MET A 1 -15.17 -14.40 -11.65
N SER A 2 -14.53 -13.38 -11.09
CA SER A 2 -13.35 -12.74 -11.70
C SER A 2 -12.16 -13.70 -11.67
N THR A 3 -11.52 -13.92 -12.81
CA THR A 3 -10.40 -14.87 -13.02
C THR A 3 -9.21 -14.66 -12.08
N HIS A 4 -9.15 -13.53 -11.39
CA HIS A 4 -8.11 -13.21 -10.42
C HIS A 4 -8.28 -13.90 -9.05
N HIS A 5 -9.49 -14.17 -8.57
CA HIS A 5 -9.69 -14.76 -7.22
C HIS A 5 -9.21 -16.21 -7.15
N GLN A 6 -9.25 -16.93 -8.28
CA GLN A 6 -8.76 -18.31 -8.37
C GLN A 6 -7.23 -18.38 -8.45
N ALA A 7 -6.57 -17.30 -8.91
CA ALA A 7 -5.11 -17.23 -9.04
C ALA A 7 -4.39 -17.15 -7.68
N ASP A 8 -5.01 -16.52 -6.68
CA ASP A 8 -4.43 -16.38 -5.34
C ASP A 8 -4.59 -17.67 -4.50
N LYS A 9 -5.68 -18.44 -4.70
CA LYS A 9 -5.95 -19.67 -3.95
C LYS A 9 -5.09 -20.86 -4.36
N THR A 10 -4.73 -20.93 -5.65
CA THR A 10 -3.84 -21.97 -6.18
C THR A 10 -2.85 -21.33 -7.16
N PRO A 11 -1.75 -20.75 -6.68
CA PRO A 11 -0.80 -20.08 -7.55
C PRO A 11 -0.19 -21.11 -8.51
N THR A 12 -0.57 -21.06 -9.78
CA THR A 12 0.15 -21.79 -10.83
C THR A 12 1.38 -20.98 -11.19
N PRO A 13 2.61 -21.47 -10.99
CA PRO A 13 3.81 -20.71 -11.27
C PRO A 13 3.87 -20.38 -12.77
N ARG A 14 3.56 -19.13 -13.14
CA ARG A 14 3.75 -18.61 -14.49
C ARG A 14 5.13 -17.99 -14.58
N TYR A 15 6.12 -18.83 -14.88
CA TYR A 15 7.48 -18.38 -15.16
C TYR A 15 7.72 -18.37 -16.67
N LYS A 16 8.15 -17.22 -17.19
CA LYS A 16 8.70 -17.10 -18.55
C LYS A 16 10.14 -16.64 -18.43
N PRO A 17 11.13 -17.42 -18.90
CA PRO A 17 12.53 -17.03 -18.85
C PRO A 17 12.74 -15.68 -19.54
N TYR A 18 13.30 -14.72 -18.81
CA TYR A 18 13.69 -13.42 -19.35
C TYR A 18 15.18 -13.45 -19.70
N LYS A 19 15.51 -13.27 -20.98
CA LYS A 19 16.90 -13.32 -21.48
C LYS A 19 17.59 -11.96 -21.54
N GLY A 20 16.87 -10.88 -21.20
CA GLY A 20 17.40 -9.52 -21.19
C GLY A 20 18.06 -9.17 -19.85
N ALA A 21 18.72 -8.01 -19.81
CA ALA A 21 19.24 -7.45 -18.57
C ALA A 21 18.09 -7.05 -17.62
N ALA A 22 18.25 -7.30 -16.32
CA ALA A 22 17.25 -6.96 -15.29
C ALA A 22 16.96 -5.44 -15.19
N GLY A 23 17.85 -4.61 -15.72
CA GLY A 23 17.63 -3.18 -15.98
C GLY A 23 17.96 -2.83 -17.43
N GLY A 24 17.41 -1.72 -17.94
CA GLY A 24 17.62 -1.25 -19.31
C GLY A 24 16.31 -0.99 -20.06
N TRP A 25 16.35 -1.06 -21.39
CA TRP A 25 15.22 -0.70 -22.25
C TRP A 25 13.94 -1.52 -22.01
N GLY A 26 14.08 -2.81 -21.69
CA GLY A 26 12.92 -3.66 -21.36
C GLY A 26 12.19 -3.21 -20.09
N ALA A 27 12.95 -2.85 -19.05
CA ALA A 27 12.41 -2.30 -17.82
C ALA A 27 11.73 -0.94 -18.06
N LEU A 28 12.35 -0.06 -18.86
CA LEU A 28 11.78 1.24 -19.25
C LEU A 28 10.43 1.08 -19.98
N ILE A 29 10.33 0.14 -20.92
CA ILE A 29 9.08 -0.16 -21.64
C ILE A 29 8.00 -0.67 -20.68
N SER A 30 8.34 -1.62 -19.81
CA SER A 30 7.41 -2.17 -18.81
C SER A 30 6.88 -1.09 -17.86
N VAL A 31 7.76 -0.22 -17.35
CA VAL A 31 7.36 0.93 -16.53
C VAL A 31 6.43 1.85 -17.31
N THR A 32 6.75 2.16 -18.57
CA THR A 32 5.93 3.03 -19.43
C THR A 32 4.53 2.46 -19.67
N GLN A 33 4.41 1.14 -19.85
CA GLN A 33 3.10 0.48 -20.00
C GLN A 33 2.24 0.59 -18.73
N HIS A 34 2.82 0.33 -17.56
CA HIS A 34 2.12 0.46 -16.28
C HIS A 34 1.79 1.93 -15.94
N TRP A 35 2.62 2.85 -16.43
CA TRP A 35 2.43 4.28 -16.30
C TRP A 35 1.25 4.78 -17.14
N LEU A 36 1.15 4.37 -18.41
CA LEU A 36 0.02 4.70 -19.28
C LEU A 36 -1.31 4.09 -18.79
N GLY A 37 -1.26 2.95 -18.11
CA GLY A 37 -2.42 2.34 -17.44
C GLY A 37 -2.84 3.03 -16.13
N SER A 38 -2.05 4.00 -15.65
CA SER A 38 -2.39 4.80 -14.46
C SER A 38 -3.02 6.13 -14.90
N ASP A 39 -4.18 6.49 -14.34
CA ASP A 39 -4.92 7.73 -14.67
C ASP A 39 -4.19 9.03 -14.24
N ASN A 40 -2.88 8.97 -13.94
CA ASN A 40 -2.12 9.98 -13.21
C ASN A 40 -0.68 10.22 -13.70
N ALA A 41 -0.42 9.94 -14.97
CA ALA A 41 0.90 9.97 -15.61
C ALA A 41 1.81 11.16 -15.21
N LEU A 42 1.29 12.41 -15.25
CA LEU A 42 2.10 13.61 -14.98
C LEU A 42 2.51 13.78 -13.51
N LYS A 43 1.64 13.40 -12.56
CA LYS A 43 1.96 13.41 -11.13
C LYS A 43 2.98 12.31 -10.83
N ASN A 44 2.83 11.15 -11.46
CA ASN A 44 3.73 10.02 -11.27
C ASN A 44 5.15 10.37 -11.71
N LEU A 45 5.32 11.08 -12.83
CA LEU A 45 6.63 11.55 -13.28
C LEU A 45 7.30 12.50 -12.28
N ARG A 46 6.55 13.46 -11.71
CA ARG A 46 7.10 14.37 -10.69
C ARG A 46 7.50 13.62 -9.41
N MET A 47 6.74 12.59 -9.03
CA MET A 47 7.08 11.77 -7.87
C MET A 47 8.32 10.90 -8.14
N MET A 48 8.45 10.30 -9.33
CA MET A 48 9.66 9.58 -9.76
C MET A 48 10.91 10.46 -9.65
N LEU A 49 10.84 11.70 -10.14
CA LEU A 49 11.97 12.64 -10.11
C LEU A 49 12.38 13.05 -8.69
N LYS A 50 11.53 12.79 -7.68
CA LYS A 50 11.82 13.03 -6.27
C LYS A 50 12.20 11.75 -5.51
N THR A 51 12.05 10.58 -6.12
CA THR A 51 12.38 9.32 -5.46
C THR A 51 13.89 9.19 -5.28
N ASN A 52 14.35 8.94 -4.05
CA ASN A 52 15.76 8.78 -3.65
C ASN A 52 16.64 10.00 -3.98
N GLN A 53 16.04 11.20 -4.00
CA GLN A 53 16.74 12.47 -4.21
C GLN A 53 16.79 13.29 -2.92
N ASN A 54 17.78 14.17 -2.79
CA ASN A 54 17.88 15.10 -1.67
C ASN A 54 16.62 16.00 -1.61
N GLY A 55 15.96 16.04 -0.45
CA GLY A 55 14.68 16.75 -0.28
C GLY A 55 13.48 16.05 -0.95
N GLY A 56 13.67 14.80 -1.37
CA GLY A 56 12.67 13.91 -1.93
C GLY A 56 12.12 12.92 -0.90
N PHE A 57 11.83 11.71 -1.34
CA PHE A 57 11.36 10.62 -0.48
C PHE A 57 11.98 9.29 -0.90
N ASP A 58 12.08 8.36 0.05
CA ASP A 58 12.66 7.04 -0.20
C ASP A 58 11.69 6.15 -0.98
N CYS A 59 12.22 5.38 -1.92
CA CYS A 59 11.46 4.45 -2.74
C CYS A 59 10.70 3.42 -1.87
N PRO A 60 9.35 3.38 -1.89
CA PRO A 60 8.55 2.47 -1.07
C PRO A 60 8.58 1.01 -1.57
N GLY A 61 9.24 0.76 -2.71
CA GLY A 61 9.28 -0.55 -3.35
C GLY A 61 10.20 -1.55 -2.64
N CYS A 62 11.50 -1.42 -2.87
CA CYS A 62 12.53 -2.39 -2.44
C CYS A 62 13.60 -1.73 -1.55
N ALA A 63 14.11 -2.49 -0.58
CA ALA A 63 15.12 -2.06 0.40
C ALA A 63 16.56 -2.02 -0.14
N TRP A 64 16.75 -1.71 -1.42
CA TRP A 64 18.09 -1.53 -1.98
C TRP A 64 18.65 -0.19 -1.52
N GLY A 65 19.89 -0.20 -1.03
CA GLY A 65 20.58 1.03 -0.61
C GLY A 65 20.77 1.99 -1.78
N ASP A 66 20.77 3.28 -1.47
CA ASP A 66 20.96 4.32 -2.48
C ASP A 66 22.39 4.33 -3.00
N SER A 67 22.52 4.53 -4.32
CA SER A 67 23.83 4.77 -4.92
C SER A 67 24.37 6.13 -4.48
N PRO A 68 25.67 6.21 -4.09
CA PRO A 68 26.32 7.47 -3.78
C PRO A 68 26.46 8.40 -5.02
N GLU A 69 26.25 7.87 -6.22
CA GLU A 69 26.35 8.63 -7.48
C GLU A 69 25.15 9.58 -7.69
N SER A 70 25.37 10.73 -8.33
CA SER A 70 24.37 11.78 -8.56
C SER A 70 23.48 11.54 -9.80
N GLY A 71 23.00 10.31 -9.97
CA GLY A 71 22.08 9.95 -11.05
C GLY A 71 20.64 10.45 -10.85
N MET A 72 19.96 10.78 -11.95
CA MET A 72 18.54 11.17 -11.93
C MET A 72 17.59 9.97 -11.72
N VAL A 73 18.01 8.76 -12.11
CA VAL A 73 17.22 7.54 -11.93
C VAL A 73 17.88 6.67 -10.88
N LYS A 74 17.30 6.65 -9.68
CA LYS A 74 17.79 5.92 -8.51
C LYS A 74 16.81 4.84 -8.03
N PHE A 75 15.98 4.33 -8.93
CA PHE A 75 14.97 3.32 -8.62
C PHE A 75 14.94 2.25 -9.71
N CYS A 76 14.62 1.02 -9.31
CA CYS A 76 14.40 -0.10 -10.24
C CYS A 76 12.97 -0.11 -10.78
N GLU A 77 12.68 -1.01 -11.72
CA GLU A 77 11.33 -1.20 -12.28
C GLU A 77 10.26 -1.41 -11.19
N ASN A 78 10.56 -2.22 -10.18
CA ASN A 78 9.63 -2.49 -9.08
C ASN A 78 9.41 -1.25 -8.21
N GLY A 79 10.45 -0.43 -8.01
CA GLY A 79 10.34 0.85 -7.34
C GLY A 79 9.45 1.83 -8.09
N ALA A 80 9.65 1.93 -9.42
CA ALA A 80 8.81 2.75 -10.29
C ALA A 80 7.34 2.30 -10.24
N LYS A 81 7.09 0.99 -10.32
CA LYS A 81 5.75 0.40 -10.21
C LYS A 81 5.11 0.70 -8.86
N ALA A 82 5.86 0.55 -7.76
CA ALA A 82 5.35 0.81 -6.41
C ALA A 82 4.91 2.27 -6.23
N VAL A 83 5.74 3.23 -6.64
CA VAL A 83 5.37 4.65 -6.55
C VAL A 83 4.22 4.99 -7.50
N ASN A 84 4.19 4.43 -8.71
CA ASN A 84 3.07 4.60 -9.64
C ASN A 84 1.76 4.09 -9.04
N TRP A 85 1.84 2.97 -8.30
CA TRP A 85 0.73 2.36 -7.62
C TRP A 85 0.23 3.20 -6.45
N GLU A 86 1.14 3.73 -5.62
CA GLU A 86 0.81 4.66 -4.53
C GLU A 86 0.22 5.99 -5.03
N ALA A 87 0.70 6.48 -6.16
CA ALA A 87 0.26 7.75 -6.74
C ALA A 87 -1.05 7.65 -7.55
N THR A 88 -1.81 6.56 -7.39
CA THR A 88 -3.14 6.38 -8.00
C THR A 88 -4.09 7.53 -7.67
N LYS A 89 -4.99 7.84 -8.61
CA LYS A 89 -6.05 8.84 -8.46
C LYS A 89 -7.32 8.25 -7.84
N ARG A 90 -7.41 6.92 -7.81
CA ARG A 90 -8.58 6.20 -7.31
C ARG A 90 -8.65 6.26 -5.81
N ARG A 91 -9.87 6.29 -5.31
CA ARG A 91 -10.17 6.45 -3.89
C ARG A 91 -11.20 5.41 -3.50
N VAL A 92 -10.96 4.84 -2.33
CA VAL A 92 -11.89 3.98 -1.62
C VAL A 92 -12.53 4.88 -0.57
N ASP A 93 -13.76 5.30 -0.86
CA ASP A 93 -14.55 6.25 -0.07
C ASP A 93 -15.68 5.54 0.69
N PRO A 94 -16.47 6.24 1.52
CA PRO A 94 -17.59 5.63 2.21
C PRO A 94 -18.62 5.00 1.26
N ALA A 95 -18.78 5.54 0.05
CA ALA A 95 -19.71 5.02 -0.94
C ALA A 95 -19.26 3.64 -1.47
N PHE A 96 -17.95 3.40 -1.57
CA PHE A 96 -17.40 2.08 -1.87
C PHE A 96 -17.80 1.05 -0.78
N PHE A 97 -17.62 1.39 0.49
CA PHE A 97 -17.95 0.48 1.60
C PHE A 97 -19.46 0.34 1.83
N ALA A 98 -20.25 1.34 1.45
CA ALA A 98 -21.71 1.20 1.39
C ALA A 98 -22.15 0.21 0.29
N ARG A 99 -21.36 0.06 -0.78
CA ARG A 99 -21.64 -0.88 -1.89
C ARG A 99 -21.25 -2.32 -1.55
N TYR A 100 -20.07 -2.55 -0.98
CA TYR A 100 -19.53 -3.89 -0.74
C TYR A 100 -19.62 -4.32 0.73
N SER A 101 -20.11 -5.53 1.00
CA SER A 101 -20.01 -6.15 2.32
C SER A 101 -18.61 -6.73 2.52
N VAL A 102 -18.16 -6.91 3.76
CA VAL A 102 -16.85 -7.49 4.05
C VAL A 102 -16.76 -8.91 3.49
N SER A 103 -17.82 -9.72 3.64
CA SER A 103 -17.88 -11.06 3.03
C SER A 103 -17.69 -11.00 1.51
N SER A 104 -18.30 -10.03 0.82
CA SER A 104 -18.14 -9.87 -0.64
C SER A 104 -16.73 -9.43 -1.05
N LEU A 105 -16.05 -8.65 -0.21
CA LEU A 105 -14.66 -8.24 -0.42
C LEU A 105 -13.70 -9.41 -0.24
N MET A 106 -13.97 -10.31 0.72
CA MET A 106 -13.18 -11.53 0.93
C MET A 106 -13.22 -12.50 -0.27
N GLU A 107 -14.23 -12.39 -1.14
CA GLU A 107 -14.33 -13.15 -2.39
C GLU A 107 -13.56 -12.52 -3.56
N GLN A 108 -12.91 -11.37 -3.36
CA GLN A 108 -12.11 -10.71 -4.39
C GLN A 108 -10.64 -11.15 -4.29
N SER A 109 -9.88 -10.89 -5.34
CA SER A 109 -8.43 -11.14 -5.33
C SER A 109 -7.68 -9.96 -4.73
N ASP A 110 -6.45 -10.20 -4.28
CA ASP A 110 -5.58 -9.15 -3.72
C ASP A 110 -5.36 -8.04 -4.76
N TYR A 111 -5.12 -8.43 -6.02
CA TYR A 111 -5.01 -7.48 -7.13
C TYR A 111 -6.27 -6.60 -7.28
N TRP A 112 -7.46 -7.19 -7.16
CA TRP A 112 -8.70 -6.44 -7.35
C TRP A 112 -8.90 -5.45 -6.21
N LEU A 113 -8.66 -5.88 -4.96
CA LEU A 113 -8.79 -5.06 -3.76
C LEU A 113 -7.85 -3.86 -3.83
N GLU A 114 -6.58 -4.12 -4.12
CA GLU A 114 -5.54 -3.10 -4.19
C GLU A 114 -5.75 -2.12 -5.37
N TYR A 115 -6.40 -2.57 -6.46
CA TYR A 115 -6.73 -1.74 -7.63
C TYR A 115 -7.89 -0.75 -7.39
N GLN A 116 -8.65 -0.90 -6.29
CA GLN A 116 -9.76 0.01 -5.95
C GLN A 116 -9.26 1.41 -5.51
N GLY A 117 -8.02 1.52 -5.03
CA GLY A 117 -7.38 2.81 -4.72
C GLY A 117 -6.93 2.93 -3.27
N ARG A 118 -7.04 4.14 -2.71
CA ARG A 118 -6.58 4.46 -1.35
C ARG A 118 -7.75 4.87 -0.44
N LEU A 119 -7.71 4.41 0.80
CA LEU A 119 -8.65 4.82 1.85
C LEU A 119 -8.59 6.34 2.04
N THR A 120 -9.75 6.96 2.24
CA THR A 120 -9.88 8.41 2.36
C THR A 120 -10.21 8.89 3.76
N GLU A 121 -10.79 8.01 4.59
CA GLU A 121 -11.19 8.32 5.96
C GLU A 121 -11.20 7.07 6.83
N PRO A 122 -11.21 7.22 8.17
CA PRO A 122 -11.32 6.09 9.09
C PRO A 122 -12.65 5.37 8.94
N MET A 123 -12.60 4.04 9.04
CA MET A 123 -13.76 3.17 8.95
C MET A 123 -13.84 2.26 10.17
N THR A 124 -15.05 1.90 10.59
CA THR A 124 -15.31 0.89 11.62
C THR A 124 -16.16 -0.23 11.03
N TYR A 125 -15.88 -1.46 11.41
CA TYR A 125 -16.68 -2.61 10.99
C TYR A 125 -17.98 -2.67 11.80
N ASP A 126 -19.10 -2.90 11.12
CA ASP A 126 -20.42 -3.14 11.68
C ASP A 126 -20.86 -4.56 11.34
N ALA A 127 -20.90 -5.40 12.37
CA ALA A 127 -21.24 -6.82 12.25
C ALA A 127 -22.72 -7.08 11.93
N GLU A 128 -23.65 -6.18 12.27
CA GLU A 128 -25.08 -6.35 11.95
C GLU A 128 -25.32 -6.21 10.45
N THR A 129 -24.53 -5.34 9.80
CA THR A 129 -24.67 -5.04 8.37
C THR A 129 -23.60 -5.68 7.49
N ASP A 130 -22.62 -6.38 8.08
CA ASP A 130 -21.43 -6.92 7.41
C ASP A 130 -20.68 -5.87 6.58
N ARG A 131 -20.57 -4.64 7.09
CA ARG A 131 -20.04 -3.50 6.32
C ARG A 131 -19.15 -2.59 7.14
N TYR A 132 -18.24 -1.91 6.45
CA TYR A 132 -17.51 -0.79 7.02
C TYR A 132 -18.37 0.48 6.97
N LYS A 133 -18.44 1.20 8.09
CA LYS A 133 -19.10 2.50 8.22
C LYS A 133 -18.07 3.58 8.56
N PRO A 134 -18.24 4.83 8.05
CA PRO A 134 -17.33 5.91 8.36
C PRO A 134 -17.36 6.24 9.85
N ILE A 135 -16.21 6.59 10.40
CA ILE A 135 -16.04 7.03 11.79
C ILE A 135 -15.11 8.23 11.83
N SER A 136 -15.38 9.21 12.71
CA SER A 136 -14.48 10.36 12.87
C SER A 136 -13.14 9.90 13.45
N TRP A 137 -12.08 10.67 13.20
CA TRP A 137 -10.76 10.42 13.80
C TRP A 137 -10.82 10.37 15.33
N ASP A 138 -11.51 11.31 15.97
CA ASP A 138 -11.66 11.34 17.44
C ASP A 138 -12.33 10.08 17.97
N ASN A 139 -13.40 9.63 17.30
CA ASN A 139 -14.11 8.41 17.69
C ASN A 139 -13.29 7.15 17.41
N ALA A 140 -12.50 7.12 16.33
CA ALA A 140 -11.58 6.02 16.05
C ALA A 140 -10.50 5.91 17.14
N PHE A 141 -9.86 7.03 17.52
CA PHE A 141 -8.89 7.04 18.61
C PHE A 141 -9.51 6.67 19.95
N ALA A 142 -10.71 7.17 20.25
CA ALA A 142 -11.43 6.82 21.48
C ALA A 142 -11.78 5.33 21.53
N LEU A 143 -12.20 4.74 20.39
CA LEU A 143 -12.49 3.31 20.27
C LEU A 143 -11.24 2.47 20.51
N ILE A 144 -10.13 2.79 19.85
CA ILE A 144 -8.83 2.11 20.04
C ILE A 144 -8.40 2.22 21.51
N ALA A 145 -8.45 3.43 22.09
CA ALA A 145 -8.08 3.65 23.48
C ALA A 145 -8.95 2.87 24.47
N LYS A 146 -10.26 2.78 24.22
CA LYS A 146 -11.19 1.97 25.04
C LYS A 146 -10.78 0.51 25.05
N HIS A 147 -10.50 -0.08 23.88
CA HIS A 147 -10.09 -1.48 23.81
C HIS A 147 -8.73 -1.72 24.47
N LEU A 148 -7.74 -0.86 24.23
CA LEU A 148 -6.41 -0.99 24.84
C LEU A 148 -6.44 -0.86 26.36
N LYS A 149 -7.24 0.05 26.93
CA LYS A 149 -7.37 0.26 28.38
C LYS A 149 -8.12 -0.87 29.10
N ASN A 150 -8.98 -1.59 28.39
CA ASN A 150 -9.79 -2.67 28.95
C ASN A 150 -9.09 -4.05 28.92
N LEU A 151 -7.86 -4.13 28.40
CA LEU A 151 -7.09 -5.38 28.42
C LEU A 151 -6.68 -5.73 29.87
N PRO A 152 -6.78 -7.01 30.29
CA PRO A 152 -6.44 -7.42 31.66
C PRO A 152 -4.95 -7.23 32.02
N SER A 153 -4.08 -7.15 31.01
CA SER A 153 -2.64 -7.01 31.18
C SER A 153 -2.03 -6.27 29.99
N PRO A 154 -1.00 -5.42 30.20
CA PRO A 154 -0.20 -4.83 29.12
C PRO A 154 0.50 -5.84 28.20
N ASN A 155 0.60 -7.12 28.61
CA ASN A 155 1.17 -8.19 27.80
C ASN A 155 0.12 -8.89 26.92
N GLY A 156 -1.16 -8.50 27.00
CA GLY A 156 -2.25 -9.03 26.17
C GLY A 156 -2.42 -8.30 24.82
N ARG A 157 -1.48 -7.43 24.44
CA ARG A 157 -1.49 -6.62 23.21
C ARG A 157 -0.25 -6.96 22.38
N GLU A 158 -0.44 -7.10 21.08
CA GLU A 158 0.65 -7.25 20.11
C GLU A 158 0.65 -6.04 19.18
N PHE A 159 1.84 -5.47 18.97
CA PHE A 159 2.03 -4.31 18.12
C PHE A 159 3.02 -4.65 17.01
N TYR A 160 2.52 -4.67 15.78
CA TYR A 160 3.33 -4.92 14.59
C TYR A 160 3.72 -3.60 13.92
N THR A 161 4.97 -3.49 13.47
CA THR A 161 5.46 -2.38 12.64
C THR A 161 5.96 -2.91 11.31
N SER A 162 5.87 -2.08 10.26
CA SER A 162 6.36 -2.41 8.93
C SER A 162 7.74 -1.83 8.70
N GLY A 163 8.62 -2.57 8.02
CA GLY A 163 9.89 -2.04 7.51
C GLY A 163 9.73 -0.94 6.45
N ARG A 164 8.50 -0.66 6.00
CA ARG A 164 8.17 0.47 5.12
C ARG A 164 7.76 1.75 5.88
N ALA A 165 7.54 1.67 7.19
CA ALA A 165 7.27 2.86 7.99
C ALA A 165 8.52 3.74 8.09
N SER A 166 8.37 5.06 8.14
CA SER A 166 9.52 5.94 8.37
C SER A 166 10.13 5.69 9.75
N ASN A 167 11.42 6.00 9.90
CA ASN A 167 12.12 5.84 11.18
C ASN A 167 11.46 6.68 12.30
N GLU A 168 10.96 7.86 11.97
CA GLU A 168 10.26 8.74 12.91
C GLU A 168 8.93 8.14 13.36
N ALA A 169 8.13 7.64 12.41
CA ALA A 169 6.86 6.98 12.72
C ALA A 169 7.09 5.71 13.56
N ALA A 170 8.08 4.90 13.20
CA ALA A 170 8.47 3.71 13.95
C ALA A 170 8.99 4.07 15.36
N TYR A 171 9.75 5.17 15.50
CA TYR A 171 10.25 5.65 16.79
C TYR A 171 9.12 6.10 17.72
N LEU A 172 8.18 6.89 17.22
CA LEU A 172 7.01 7.32 18.01
C LEU A 172 6.11 6.13 18.38
N TYR A 173 5.88 5.23 17.43
CA TYR A 173 5.09 4.03 17.67
C TYR A 173 5.73 3.12 18.73
N GLN A 174 7.05 2.89 18.68
CA GLN A 174 7.70 2.06 19.69
C GLN A 174 7.71 2.69 21.09
N LEU A 175 7.77 4.04 21.20
CA LEU A 175 7.60 4.72 22.49
C LEU A 175 6.20 4.49 23.05
N PHE A 176 5.16 4.67 22.21
CA PHE A 176 3.77 4.49 22.62
C PHE A 176 3.50 3.08 23.15
N VAL A 177 4.02 2.04 22.48
CA VAL A 177 3.70 0.65 22.84
C VAL A 177 4.50 0.12 24.04
N ARG A 178 5.63 0.76 24.36
CA ARG A 178 6.53 0.38 25.46
C ARG A 178 6.36 1.22 26.73
N ALA A 179 5.69 2.37 26.64
CA ALA A 179 5.27 3.17 27.80
C ALA A 179 4.14 2.48 28.57
#